data_AF-A0A5S9MAQ8-F1
#
_entry.id   AF-A0A5S9MAQ8-F1
#
_cell.length_a   1.000
_cell.length_b   1.000
_cell.length_c   1.000
_cell.angle_alpha   90.00
_cell.angle_beta   90.00
_cell.angle_gamma   90.00
#
_symmetry.space_group_name_H-M   'P 1'
#
loop_
_entity.id
_entity.type
_entity.pdbx_description
1 polymer ?
#
loop_
_entity_poly.entity_id
_entity_poly.type
_entity_poly.pdbx_seq_one_letter_code
_entity_poly.pdbx_strand_id
1 'polypeptide(L)'
;MLLIDLEEGRIISDEEVKSAIANELPYQKWLDEEMVHVNRSEENSENSSIMDDLLTRQRAFHYTYEDIQKYLIPLLEEGKDPIGSMGSDTPLAVLSDRAQSLFHYFKQLFAQVTNPPIDAIREQLVTSTMTWLGAEGDILHPNEYSCRRIKLYTPVLTSGQFNGLKTIVHNAFKSKTIHTLFTDDLKRGLDAMFEEAEKAIREGVSLLILSDREMTEQKVPIPPLLALSALHQHLVRQGLRTKVSLIVESGEVREVHHFAALIGYGADDPPLPCL
;
A
#
# COMPACT_ATOMS: atom_id res chain seq x y z
N MET A 1 -25.85 -3.35 19.14
CA MET A 1 -26.50 -2.03 19.13
C MET A 1 -27.84 -2.16 19.84
N LEU A 2 -28.30 -1.11 20.52
CA LEU A 2 -29.62 -1.05 21.13
C LEU A 2 -30.38 0.08 20.42
N LEU A 3 -31.49 -0.25 19.76
CA LEU A 3 -32.33 0.71 19.07
C LEU A 3 -33.71 0.73 19.72
N ILE A 4 -34.24 1.92 19.96
CA ILE A 4 -35.60 2.11 20.45
C ILE A 4 -36.35 2.87 19.37
N ASP A 5 -37.37 2.23 18.80
CA ASP A 5 -38.26 2.87 17.85
C ASP A 5 -39.39 3.55 18.61
N LEU A 6 -39.47 4.88 18.49
CA LEU A 6 -40.45 5.71 19.19
C LEU A 6 -41.82 5.73 18.50
N GLU A 7 -41.87 5.44 17.19
CA GLU A 7 -43.12 5.38 16.43
C GLU A 7 -43.80 4.03 16.64
N GLU A 8 -43.02 2.95 16.58
CA GLU A 8 -43.50 1.58 16.85
C GLU A 8 -43.60 1.27 18.36
N GLY A 9 -42.97 2.09 19.21
CA GLY A 9 -43.00 1.96 20.66
C GLY A 9 -42.30 0.70 21.19
N ARG A 10 -41.30 0.18 20.48
CA ARG A 10 -40.61 -1.08 20.81
C ARG A 10 -39.09 -0.95 20.81
N ILE A 11 -38.45 -1.86 21.54
CA ILE A 11 -37.00 -2.04 21.52
C ILE A 11 -36.67 -3.02 20.40
N ILE A 12 -35.83 -2.57 19.47
CA ILE A 12 -35.33 -3.39 18.36
C ILE A 12 -33.96 -3.94 18.75
N SER A 13 -33.82 -5.26 18.64
CA SER A 13 -32.59 -5.98 18.98
C SER A 13 -31.49 -5.76 17.94
N ASP A 14 -30.23 -5.96 18.32
CA ASP A 14 -29.08 -5.83 17.41
C ASP A 14 -29.19 -6.73 16.18
N GLU A 15 -29.63 -7.98 16.37
CA GLU A 15 -29.78 -8.96 15.30
C GLU A 15 -30.87 -8.54 14.30
N GLU A 16 -31.98 -8.00 14.79
CA GLU A 16 -33.09 -7.52 13.95
C GLU A 16 -32.65 -6.33 13.09
N VAL A 17 -31.97 -5.33 13.70
CA VAL A 17 -31.44 -4.17 12.97
C VAL A 17 -30.47 -4.62 11.87
N LYS A 18 -29.49 -5.45 12.22
CA LYS A 18 -28.47 -5.92 11.26
C LYS A 18 -29.08 -6.78 10.16
N SER A 19 -30.03 -7.65 10.49
CA SER A 19 -30.69 -8.50 9.51
C SER A 19 -31.56 -7.71 8.55
N ALA A 20 -32.26 -6.67 9.03
CA ALA A 20 -33.03 -5.79 8.15
C ALA A 20 -32.12 -5.10 7.12
N ILE A 21 -31.01 -4.51 7.56
CA ILE A 21 -30.04 -3.83 6.70
C ILE A 21 -29.38 -4.82 5.73
N ALA A 22 -28.95 -5.99 6.21
CA ALA A 22 -28.26 -6.98 5.39
C ALA A 22 -29.15 -7.60 4.29
N ASN A 23 -30.48 -7.58 4.47
CA ASN A 23 -31.44 -8.11 3.49
C ASN A 23 -32.06 -7.03 2.59
N GLU A 24 -31.70 -5.76 2.76
CA GLU A 24 -32.24 -4.65 1.95
C GLU A 24 -31.86 -4.79 0.47
N LEU A 25 -30.64 -5.26 0.20
CA LEU A 25 -30.06 -5.43 -1.13
C LEU A 25 -29.35 -6.78 -1.24
N PRO A 26 -29.16 -7.35 -2.45
CA PRO A 26 -28.54 -8.66 -2.64
C PRO A 26 -27.00 -8.59 -2.53
N TYR A 27 -26.47 -8.11 -1.41
CA TYR A 27 -25.04 -7.86 -1.21
C TYR A 27 -24.16 -9.10 -1.49
N GLN A 28 -24.59 -10.28 -1.06
CA GLN A 28 -23.87 -11.53 -1.30
C GLN A 28 -23.70 -11.80 -2.80
N LYS A 29 -24.76 -11.61 -3.57
CA LYS A 29 -24.74 -11.80 -5.03
C LYS A 29 -23.76 -10.81 -5.69
N TRP A 30 -23.78 -9.54 -5.28
CA TRP A 30 -22.84 -8.54 -5.80
C TRP A 30 -21.38 -8.89 -5.51
N LEU A 31 -21.10 -9.37 -4.29
CA LEU A 31 -19.77 -9.84 -3.93
C LEU A 31 -19.33 -11.05 -4.77
N ASP A 32 -20.21 -12.03 -4.97
CA ASP A 32 -19.89 -13.24 -5.73
C ASP A 32 -19.68 -12.97 -7.23
N GLU A 33 -20.36 -11.95 -7.80
CA GLU A 33 -20.30 -11.61 -9.22
C GLU A 33 -19.17 -10.62 -9.58
N GLU A 34 -18.92 -9.59 -8.75
CA GLU A 34 -18.05 -8.45 -9.11
C GLU A 34 -16.69 -8.45 -8.40
N MET A 35 -16.59 -9.08 -7.21
CA MET A 35 -15.35 -9.07 -6.44
C MET A 35 -14.31 -9.98 -7.09
N VAL A 36 -13.09 -9.47 -7.24
CA VAL A 36 -11.97 -10.25 -7.76
C VAL A 36 -11.03 -10.62 -6.62
N HIS A 37 -10.75 -11.91 -6.48
CA HIS A 37 -9.73 -12.41 -5.60
C HIS A 37 -8.42 -12.59 -6.35
N VAL A 38 -7.34 -12.01 -5.83
CA VAL A 38 -5.99 -12.44 -6.20
C VAL A 38 -5.75 -13.71 -5.42
N ASN A 39 -5.94 -14.86 -6.07
CA ASN A 39 -5.49 -16.11 -5.51
C ASN A 39 -4.01 -15.97 -5.19
N ARG A 40 -3.61 -16.50 -4.04
CA ARG A 40 -2.21 -16.79 -3.75
C ARG A 40 -1.83 -17.85 -4.79
N SER A 41 -1.47 -17.44 -6.00
CA SER A 41 -1.01 -18.39 -6.99
C SER A 41 0.12 -19.13 -6.32
N GLU A 42 0.15 -20.45 -6.49
CA GLU A 42 1.37 -21.20 -6.25
C GLU A 42 2.50 -20.39 -6.84
N GLU A 43 3.54 -20.20 -6.03
CA GLU A 43 4.74 -19.47 -6.37
C GLU A 43 5.15 -19.90 -7.78
N ASN A 44 4.73 -19.16 -8.80
CA ASN A 44 5.38 -19.23 -10.08
C ASN A 44 6.69 -18.55 -9.80
N SER A 45 7.61 -19.38 -9.30
CA SER A 45 9.04 -19.22 -9.35
C SER A 45 9.43 -19.10 -10.82
N GLU A 46 8.95 -18.06 -11.50
CA GLU A 46 9.80 -17.44 -12.48
C GLU A 46 10.98 -16.97 -11.66
N ASN A 47 12.06 -17.76 -11.78
CA ASN A 47 13.39 -17.38 -11.36
C ASN A 47 13.54 -15.91 -11.71
N SER A 48 13.36 -15.02 -10.73
CA SER A 48 13.72 -13.63 -10.88
C SER A 48 15.18 -13.70 -11.27
N SER A 49 15.46 -13.46 -12.56
CA SER A 49 16.82 -13.49 -13.08
C SER A 49 17.61 -12.61 -12.13
N ILE A 50 18.56 -13.19 -11.41
CA ILE A 50 19.42 -12.44 -10.50
C ILE A 50 19.87 -11.23 -11.31
N MET A 51 19.47 -10.03 -10.88
CA MET A 51 19.82 -8.83 -11.61
C MET A 51 21.35 -8.75 -11.61
N ASP A 52 21.96 -8.71 -12.79
CA ASP A 52 23.42 -8.61 -12.93
C ASP A 52 23.99 -7.40 -12.15
N ASP A 53 23.14 -6.40 -11.90
CA ASP A 53 23.47 -5.13 -11.26
C ASP A 53 22.93 -4.97 -9.82
N LEU A 54 22.62 -6.07 -9.13
CA LEU A 54 22.02 -6.04 -7.79
C LEU A 54 22.81 -5.17 -6.79
N LEU A 55 24.14 -5.31 -6.75
CA LEU A 55 24.99 -4.59 -5.81
C LEU A 55 24.96 -3.08 -6.05
N THR A 56 24.94 -2.64 -7.31
CA THR A 56 24.88 -1.22 -7.68
C THR A 56 23.52 -0.64 -7.29
N ARG A 57 22.44 -1.37 -7.53
CA ARG A 57 21.08 -0.97 -7.14
C ARG A 57 20.93 -0.87 -5.62
N GLN A 58 21.46 -1.85 -4.89
CA GLN A 58 21.52 -1.82 -3.43
C GLN A 58 22.28 -0.58 -2.94
N ARG A 59 23.41 -0.23 -3.56
CA ARG A 59 24.15 1.01 -3.23
C ARG A 59 23.35 2.26 -3.55
N ALA A 60 22.65 2.31 -4.68
CA ALA A 60 21.80 3.45 -5.06
C ALA A 60 20.68 3.68 -4.02
N PHE A 61 20.06 2.60 -3.55
CA PHE A 61 19.05 2.64 -2.47
C PHE A 61 19.64 2.61 -1.05
N HIS A 62 20.94 2.86 -0.91
CA HIS A 62 21.64 2.97 0.38
C HIS A 62 21.47 1.75 1.30
N TYR A 63 21.46 0.55 0.75
CA TYR A 63 21.53 -0.69 1.54
C TYR A 63 22.90 -0.76 2.21
N THR A 64 22.88 -0.90 3.54
CA THR A 64 24.10 -1.12 4.31
C THR A 64 24.32 -2.61 4.60
N TYR A 65 25.55 -2.95 5.00
CA TYR A 65 25.85 -4.29 5.50
C TYR A 65 24.99 -4.65 6.72
N GLU A 66 24.71 -3.67 7.59
CA GLU A 66 23.86 -3.86 8.76
C GLU A 66 22.40 -4.12 8.36
N ASP A 67 21.86 -3.38 7.39
CA ASP A 67 20.51 -3.62 6.87
C ASP A 67 20.35 -5.06 6.38
N ILE A 68 21.36 -5.62 5.72
CA ILE A 68 21.30 -6.99 5.23
C ILE A 68 21.47 -8.00 6.36
N GLN A 69 22.54 -7.87 7.16
CA GLN A 69 22.97 -8.90 8.11
C GLN A 69 22.23 -8.85 9.45
N LYS A 70 21.86 -7.65 9.91
CA LYS A 70 21.20 -7.43 11.20
C LYS A 70 19.69 -7.31 11.05
N TYR A 71 19.19 -6.93 9.87
CA TYR A 71 17.76 -6.78 9.64
C TYR A 71 17.17 -7.84 8.71
N LEU A 72 17.56 -7.86 7.42
CA LEU A 72 16.93 -8.73 6.42
C LEU A 72 17.15 -10.22 6.66
N ILE A 73 18.37 -10.66 6.94
CA ILE A 73 18.65 -12.09 7.17
C ILE A 73 17.86 -12.62 8.37
N PRO A 74 17.90 -11.99 9.57
CA PRO A 74 17.09 -12.43 10.71
C PRO A 74 15.58 -12.41 10.44
N LEU A 75 15.08 -11.40 9.72
CA LEU A 75 13.66 -11.32 9.32
C LEU A 75 13.25 -12.54 8.48
N LEU A 76 14.09 -12.96 7.53
CA LEU A 76 13.84 -14.11 6.65
C LEU A 76 13.98 -15.45 7.38
N GLU A 77 14.97 -15.60 8.24
CA GLU A 77 15.22 -16.84 8.97
C GLU A 77 14.21 -17.07 10.11
N GLU A 78 13.86 -16.02 10.85
CA GLU A 78 13.01 -16.12 12.04
C GLU A 78 11.53 -15.78 11.76
N GLY A 79 11.22 -15.15 10.63
CA GLY A 79 9.86 -14.78 10.24
C GLY A 79 9.21 -13.71 11.14
N LYS A 80 10.01 -12.92 11.84
CA LYS A 80 9.56 -11.84 12.74
C LYS A 80 10.51 -10.65 12.66
N ASP A 81 10.01 -9.47 13.01
CA ASP A 81 10.82 -8.26 13.05
C ASP A 81 12.02 -8.44 14.01
N PRO A 82 13.26 -8.16 13.58
CA PRO A 82 14.45 -8.38 14.38
C PRO A 82 14.44 -7.62 15.70
N ILE A 83 14.81 -8.29 16.79
CA ILE A 83 14.78 -7.71 18.14
C ILE A 83 16.16 -7.16 18.51
N GLY A 84 16.19 -5.89 18.91
CA GLY A 84 17.36 -5.20 19.44
C GLY A 84 17.25 -4.88 20.93
N SER A 85 18.30 -4.27 21.49
CA SER A 85 18.31 -3.73 22.84
C SER A 85 19.07 -2.40 22.88
N MET A 86 18.99 -1.69 24.02
CA MET A 86 19.48 -0.31 24.21
C MET A 86 18.67 0.75 23.46
N GLY A 87 18.91 2.02 23.81
CA GLY A 87 18.33 3.16 23.09
C GLY A 87 19.04 3.43 21.77
N SER A 88 18.39 4.19 20.89
CA SER A 88 19.01 4.72 19.68
C SER A 88 19.96 5.87 20.04
N ASP A 89 21.27 5.62 19.95
CA ASP A 89 22.34 6.61 20.18
C ASP A 89 22.81 7.27 18.88
N THR A 90 22.02 7.14 17.81
CA THR A 90 22.30 7.79 16.52
C THR A 90 21.73 9.21 16.51
N PRO A 91 22.40 10.16 15.83
CA PRO A 91 21.84 11.50 15.69
C PRO A 91 20.50 11.45 14.96
N LEU A 92 19.64 12.45 15.22
CA LEU A 92 18.43 12.65 14.42
C LEU A 92 18.81 12.76 12.93
N ALA A 93 17.94 12.29 12.04
CA ALA A 93 18.26 12.18 10.62
C ALA A 93 18.76 13.50 10.00
N VAL A 94 18.18 14.63 10.41
CA VAL A 94 18.55 15.99 9.97
C VAL A 94 19.93 16.46 10.48
N LEU A 95 20.44 15.85 11.55
CA LEU A 95 21.74 16.16 12.16
C LEU A 95 22.81 15.12 11.79
N SER A 96 22.47 14.12 10.98
CA SER A 96 23.40 13.07 10.59
C SER A 96 24.35 13.56 9.51
N ASP A 97 25.63 13.24 9.65
CA ASP A 97 26.64 13.49 8.61
C ASP A 97 26.56 12.49 7.44
N ARG A 98 25.68 11.48 7.54
CA ARG A 98 25.45 10.45 6.51
C ARG A 98 24.10 10.67 5.84
N ALA A 99 24.00 10.36 4.56
CA ALA A 99 22.73 10.33 3.83
C ALA A 99 21.72 9.43 4.57
N GLN A 100 20.53 9.97 4.84
CA GLN A 100 19.45 9.28 5.53
C GLN A 100 18.28 9.09 4.57
N SER A 101 17.63 7.92 4.64
CA SER A 101 16.38 7.72 3.95
C SER A 101 15.30 8.69 4.46
N LEU A 102 14.38 9.06 3.58
CA LEU A 102 13.25 9.91 3.92
C LEU A 102 12.40 9.28 5.04
N PHE A 103 12.33 7.95 5.12
CA PHE A 103 11.60 7.25 6.18
C PHE A 103 12.09 7.63 7.58
N HIS A 104 13.40 7.88 7.78
CA HIS A 104 13.95 8.22 9.10
C HIS A 104 13.48 9.57 9.66
N TYR A 105 12.94 10.45 8.82
CA TYR A 105 12.38 11.74 9.23
C TYR A 105 10.97 11.59 9.80
N PHE A 106 10.29 10.48 9.52
CA PHE A 106 8.96 10.19 10.05
C PHE A 106 9.08 9.34 11.31
N LYS A 107 8.30 9.69 12.34
CA LYS A 107 8.25 8.95 13.61
C LYS A 107 6.84 8.46 13.84
N GLN A 108 6.72 7.20 14.24
CA GLN A 108 5.44 6.57 14.52
C GLN A 108 4.82 7.24 15.75
N LEU A 109 3.56 7.66 15.59
CA LEU A 109 2.77 8.13 16.71
C LEU A 109 2.24 6.91 17.48
N PHE A 110 2.11 7.05 18.79
CA PHE A 110 1.52 6.03 19.64
C PHE A 110 0.58 6.66 20.65
N ALA A 111 -0.44 5.91 21.04
CA ALA A 111 -1.41 6.34 22.03
C ALA A 111 -0.86 6.14 23.44
N GLN A 112 -1.10 7.10 24.34
CA GLN A 112 -0.58 7.08 25.72
C GLN A 112 -1.69 7.16 26.76
N VAL A 113 -2.60 8.12 26.62
CA VAL A 113 -3.65 8.40 27.62
C VAL A 113 -5.03 8.51 26.98
N THR A 114 -5.12 9.17 25.82
CA THR A 114 -6.39 9.47 25.15
C THR A 114 -7.17 8.24 24.71
N ASN A 115 -6.45 7.17 24.35
CA ASN A 115 -6.99 5.92 23.88
C ASN A 115 -5.96 4.80 24.16
N PRO A 116 -6.40 3.59 24.54
CA PRO A 116 -5.48 2.49 24.79
C PRO A 116 -4.92 1.90 23.47
N PRO A 117 -3.66 1.45 23.44
CA PRO A 117 -3.16 0.61 22.36
C PRO A 117 -3.82 -0.79 22.42
N ILE A 118 -3.89 -1.46 21.26
CA ILE A 118 -4.44 -2.82 21.11
C ILE A 118 -3.27 -3.83 21.12
N ASP A 119 -3.47 -4.99 21.72
CA ASP A 119 -2.52 -6.11 21.64
C ASP A 119 -2.69 -6.85 20.29
N ALA A 120 -1.81 -6.57 19.34
CA ALA A 120 -1.89 -7.16 17.99
C ALA A 120 -1.75 -8.70 17.95
N ILE A 121 -1.23 -9.33 19.01
CA ILE A 121 -1.05 -10.79 19.10
C ILE A 121 -2.27 -11.43 19.79
N ARG A 122 -2.65 -10.92 20.96
CA ARG A 122 -3.74 -11.50 21.76
C ARG A 122 -5.12 -11.15 21.21
N GLU A 123 -5.25 -9.99 20.58
CA GLU A 123 -6.50 -9.46 20.04
C GLU A 123 -6.50 -9.49 18.50
N GLN A 124 -5.73 -10.40 17.90
CA GLN A 124 -5.60 -10.49 16.45
C GLN A 124 -6.96 -10.60 15.73
N LEU A 125 -7.95 -11.26 16.36
CA LEU A 125 -9.30 -11.45 15.82
C LEU A 125 -10.06 -10.14 15.53
N VAL A 126 -9.72 -9.03 16.20
CA VAL A 126 -10.35 -7.72 15.97
C VAL A 126 -9.50 -6.81 15.07
N THR A 127 -8.35 -7.29 14.60
CA THR A 127 -7.46 -6.58 13.67
C THR A 127 -7.50 -7.22 12.29
N SER A 128 -7.30 -6.41 11.24
CA SER A 128 -7.25 -6.90 9.86
C SER A 128 -6.27 -6.07 9.03
N THR A 129 -5.50 -6.76 8.20
CA THR A 129 -4.60 -6.18 7.19
C THR A 129 -5.22 -6.19 5.80
N MET A 130 -6.50 -6.52 5.67
CA MET A 130 -7.16 -6.61 4.38
C MET A 130 -7.19 -5.25 3.68
N THR A 131 -6.84 -5.23 2.39
CA THR A 131 -6.92 -4.03 1.55
C THR A 131 -7.72 -4.31 0.27
N TRP A 132 -8.18 -3.25 -0.37
CA TRP A 132 -9.03 -3.31 -1.55
C TRP A 132 -8.49 -2.40 -2.64
N LEU A 133 -8.26 -2.96 -3.83
CA LEU A 133 -7.79 -2.19 -4.99
C LEU A 133 -8.90 -1.95 -6.00
N GLY A 134 -8.82 -0.83 -6.72
CA GLY A 134 -9.79 -0.36 -7.69
C GLY A 134 -10.52 0.91 -7.24
N ALA A 135 -11.36 1.43 -8.12
CA ALA A 135 -12.17 2.61 -7.85
C ALA A 135 -13.18 2.36 -6.71
N GLU A 136 -13.38 3.36 -5.88
CA GLU A 136 -14.41 3.37 -4.85
C GLU A 136 -15.78 3.67 -5.48
N GLY A 137 -16.81 3.00 -4.95
CA GLY A 137 -18.20 3.20 -5.35
C GLY A 137 -18.86 4.41 -4.71
N ASP A 138 -20.12 4.66 -5.07
CA ASP A 138 -20.94 5.69 -4.43
C ASP A 138 -21.40 5.21 -3.04
N ILE A 139 -21.01 5.94 -2.01
CA ILE A 139 -21.34 5.63 -0.61
C ILE A 139 -22.82 5.89 -0.32
N LEU A 140 -23.47 6.81 -1.05
CA LEU A 140 -24.87 7.18 -0.83
C LEU A 140 -25.84 6.23 -1.54
N HIS A 141 -25.41 5.63 -2.65
CA HIS A 141 -26.24 4.75 -3.47
C HIS A 141 -25.50 3.45 -3.81
N PRO A 142 -25.55 2.45 -2.91
CA PRO A 142 -24.90 1.16 -3.12
C PRO A 142 -25.41 0.46 -4.39
N ASN A 143 -24.50 -0.06 -5.20
CA ASN A 143 -24.79 -0.81 -6.42
C ASN A 143 -23.76 -1.92 -6.63
N GLU A 144 -23.99 -2.83 -7.60
CA GLU A 144 -23.06 -3.92 -7.89
C GLU A 144 -21.64 -3.43 -8.23
N TYR A 145 -21.51 -2.29 -8.92
CA TYR A 145 -20.21 -1.74 -9.32
C TYR A 145 -19.33 -1.34 -8.13
N SER A 146 -19.93 -1.07 -6.97
CA SER A 146 -19.20 -0.77 -5.73
C SER A 146 -18.43 -1.99 -5.21
N CYS A 147 -18.87 -3.19 -5.56
CA CYS A 147 -18.22 -4.45 -5.24
C CYS A 147 -17.12 -4.84 -6.24
N ARG A 148 -16.99 -4.12 -7.37
CA ARG A 148 -15.98 -4.37 -8.40
C ARG A 148 -14.58 -3.90 -7.96
N ARG A 149 -14.03 -4.61 -7.00
CA ARG A 149 -12.72 -4.34 -6.39
C ARG A 149 -11.92 -5.63 -6.27
N ILE A 150 -10.60 -5.47 -6.23
CA ILE A 150 -9.67 -6.56 -5.99
C ILE A 150 -9.44 -6.66 -4.49
N LYS A 151 -9.81 -7.80 -3.90
CA LYS A 151 -9.58 -8.07 -2.47
C LYS A 151 -8.19 -8.64 -2.25
N LEU A 152 -7.43 -8.02 -1.37
CA LEU A 152 -6.13 -8.51 -0.89
C LEU A 152 -6.17 -8.75 0.62
N TYR A 153 -5.55 -9.84 1.07
CA TYR A 153 -5.50 -10.20 2.50
C TYR A 153 -4.49 -9.35 3.29
N THR A 154 -3.47 -8.84 2.61
CA THR A 154 -2.39 -8.03 3.16
C THR A 154 -2.03 -6.96 2.13
N PRO A 155 -1.58 -5.75 2.55
CA PRO A 155 -1.14 -4.71 1.64
C PRO A 155 0.33 -4.93 1.25
N VAL A 156 0.78 -6.17 1.17
CA VAL A 156 2.16 -6.52 0.81
C VAL A 156 2.11 -7.65 -0.19
N LEU A 157 2.47 -7.35 -1.44
CA LEU A 157 2.50 -8.33 -2.52
C LEU A 157 3.87 -8.96 -2.68
N THR A 158 3.87 -10.27 -2.87
CA THR A 158 5.01 -10.95 -3.46
C THR A 158 5.14 -10.63 -4.95
N SER A 159 6.34 -10.80 -5.51
CA SER A 159 6.58 -10.62 -6.95
C SER A 159 5.62 -11.45 -7.81
N GLY A 160 5.31 -12.68 -7.37
CA GLY A 160 4.33 -13.53 -8.03
C GLY A 160 2.91 -12.96 -8.00
N GLN A 161 2.46 -12.47 -6.83
CA GLN A 161 1.14 -11.83 -6.71
C GLN A 161 1.05 -10.54 -7.52
N PHE A 162 2.12 -9.74 -7.53
CA PHE A 162 2.21 -8.50 -8.30
C PHE A 162 2.16 -8.77 -9.82
N ASN A 163 2.85 -9.79 -10.30
CA ASN A 163 2.75 -10.23 -11.70
C ASN A 163 1.35 -10.78 -12.02
N GLY A 164 0.73 -11.53 -11.09
CA GLY A 164 -0.65 -11.97 -11.20
C GLY A 164 -1.63 -10.79 -11.32
N LEU A 165 -1.39 -9.72 -10.55
CA LEU A 165 -2.17 -8.48 -10.60
C LEU A 165 -2.06 -7.82 -11.98
N LYS A 166 -0.85 -7.75 -12.57
CA LYS A 166 -0.66 -7.26 -13.95
C LYS A 166 -1.45 -8.08 -14.98
N THR A 167 -1.62 -9.38 -14.77
CA THR A 167 -2.43 -10.23 -15.67
C THR A 167 -3.93 -10.00 -15.49
N ILE A 168 -4.42 -9.94 -14.25
CA ILE A 168 -5.84 -9.68 -13.92
C ILE A 168 -6.31 -8.33 -14.48
N VAL A 169 -5.41 -7.35 -14.44
CA VAL A 169 -5.58 -6.03 -15.00
C VAL A 169 -6.02 -6.05 -16.47
N HIS A 170 -5.43 -6.93 -17.28
CA HIS A 170 -5.73 -6.95 -18.72
C HIS A 170 -7.19 -7.34 -19.05
N ASN A 171 -7.93 -7.92 -18.10
CA ASN A 171 -9.31 -8.38 -18.33
C ASN A 171 -10.38 -7.43 -17.77
N ALA A 172 -10.24 -6.93 -16.54
CA ALA A 172 -11.30 -6.20 -15.85
C ALA A 172 -10.88 -4.84 -15.23
N PHE A 173 -9.59 -4.61 -14.98
CA PHE A 173 -9.09 -3.42 -14.28
C PHE A 173 -7.95 -2.78 -15.06
N LYS A 174 -8.09 -1.58 -15.59
CA LYS A 174 -6.97 -0.95 -16.29
C LYS A 174 -5.90 -0.51 -15.28
N SER A 175 -4.63 -0.84 -15.54
CA SER A 175 -3.49 -0.35 -14.79
C SER A 175 -2.50 0.42 -15.67
N LYS A 176 -1.73 1.30 -15.03
CA LYS A 176 -0.65 2.04 -15.67
C LYS A 176 0.53 2.10 -14.72
N THR A 177 1.69 1.68 -15.22
CA THR A 177 2.97 1.93 -14.54
C THR A 177 3.42 3.35 -14.85
N ILE A 178 3.74 4.09 -13.80
CA ILE A 178 4.32 5.43 -13.84
C ILE A 178 5.72 5.32 -13.23
N HIS A 179 6.73 5.70 -13.99
CA HIS A 179 8.10 5.61 -13.54
C HIS A 179 8.42 6.77 -12.58
N THR A 180 8.77 6.45 -11.34
CA THR A 180 9.15 7.44 -10.32
C THR A 180 10.63 7.77 -10.41
N LEU A 181 11.05 8.27 -11.58
CA LEU A 181 12.44 8.58 -11.89
C LEU A 181 12.58 10.05 -12.30
N PHE A 182 13.70 10.67 -11.95
CA PHE A 182 14.03 12.04 -12.35
C PHE A 182 15.49 12.14 -12.80
N THR A 183 15.82 13.16 -13.60
CA THR A 183 17.20 13.39 -14.06
C THR A 183 17.87 14.48 -13.23
N ASP A 184 17.43 15.73 -13.38
CA ASP A 184 18.13 16.89 -12.84
C ASP A 184 17.29 17.65 -11.81
N ASP A 185 15.98 17.77 -12.04
CA ASP A 185 15.06 18.54 -11.19
C ASP A 185 13.95 17.63 -10.67
N LEU A 186 14.03 17.33 -9.37
CA LEU A 186 13.05 16.53 -8.64
C LEU A 186 11.64 17.11 -8.75
N LYS A 187 11.50 18.44 -8.74
CA LYS A 187 10.18 19.08 -8.82
C LYS A 187 9.56 18.83 -10.18
N ARG A 188 10.32 18.98 -11.26
CA ARG A 188 9.85 18.65 -12.62
C ARG A 188 9.50 17.17 -12.76
N GLY A 189 10.26 16.28 -12.12
CA GLY A 189 9.95 14.86 -12.07
C GLY A 189 8.59 14.58 -11.41
N LEU A 190 8.30 15.25 -10.28
CA LEU A 190 7.00 15.15 -9.61
C LEU A 190 5.87 15.74 -10.45
N ASP A 191 6.06 16.92 -11.03
CA ASP A 191 5.04 17.58 -11.87
C ASP A 191 4.68 16.70 -13.08
N ALA A 192 5.68 16.11 -13.74
CA ALA A 192 5.47 15.17 -14.85
C ALA A 192 4.71 13.90 -14.41
N MET A 193 5.06 13.35 -13.23
CA MET A 193 4.36 12.20 -12.65
C MET A 193 2.88 12.53 -12.36
N PHE A 194 2.57 13.74 -11.88
CA PHE A 194 1.19 14.18 -11.66
C PHE A 194 0.39 14.27 -12.95
N GLU A 195 0.96 14.87 -13.99
CA GLU A 195 0.32 14.97 -15.31
C GLU A 195 0.06 13.59 -15.94
N GLU A 196 1.03 12.68 -15.86
CA GLU A 196 0.88 11.31 -16.36
C GLU A 196 -0.21 10.56 -15.60
N ALA A 197 -0.24 10.68 -14.26
CA ALA A 197 -1.27 10.07 -13.44
C ALA A 197 -2.67 10.60 -13.78
N GLU A 198 -2.85 11.91 -13.88
CA GLU A 198 -4.14 12.49 -14.25
C GLU A 198 -4.62 12.02 -15.62
N LYS A 199 -3.71 11.97 -16.60
CA LYS A 199 -4.03 11.49 -17.94
C LYS A 199 -4.48 10.03 -17.90
N ALA A 200 -3.75 9.17 -17.20
CA ALA A 200 -4.10 7.76 -17.03
C ALA A 200 -5.50 7.60 -16.39
N ILE A 201 -5.79 8.39 -15.35
CA ILE A 201 -7.11 8.36 -14.67
C ILE A 201 -8.23 8.78 -15.63
N ARG A 202 -8.01 9.81 -16.45
CA ARG A 202 -9.00 10.25 -17.46
C ARG A 202 -9.24 9.19 -18.55
N GLU A 203 -8.25 8.36 -18.84
CA GLU A 203 -8.36 7.20 -19.76
C GLU A 203 -9.07 5.99 -19.12
N GLY A 204 -9.48 6.11 -17.85
CA GLY A 204 -10.21 5.08 -17.11
C GLY A 204 -9.30 4.05 -16.45
N VAL A 205 -8.04 4.38 -16.19
CA VAL A 205 -7.14 3.56 -15.38
C VAL A 205 -7.59 3.60 -13.92
N SER A 206 -7.73 2.43 -13.30
CA SER A 206 -8.16 2.27 -11.90
C SER A 206 -7.02 1.89 -10.97
N LEU A 207 -5.86 1.49 -11.50
CA LEU A 207 -4.70 1.05 -10.73
C LEU A 207 -3.43 1.77 -11.23
N LEU A 208 -2.79 2.55 -10.37
CA LEU A 208 -1.53 3.22 -10.70
C LEU A 208 -0.39 2.52 -9.97
N ILE A 209 0.61 2.09 -10.73
CA ILE A 209 1.81 1.43 -10.20
C ILE A 209 2.96 2.44 -10.29
N LEU A 210 3.41 2.91 -9.15
CA LEU A 210 4.60 3.74 -9.03
C LEU A 210 5.82 2.83 -9.00
N SER A 211 6.72 2.94 -10.00
CA SER A 211 7.85 2.02 -10.13
C SER A 211 9.18 2.75 -10.28
N ASP A 212 10.15 2.36 -9.45
CA ASP A 212 11.55 2.77 -9.56
C ASP A 212 12.45 1.74 -10.25
N ARG A 213 11.88 0.63 -10.74
CA ARG A 213 12.59 -0.52 -11.30
C ARG A 213 13.50 -0.16 -12.47
N GLU A 214 13.11 0.81 -13.29
CA GLU A 214 13.84 1.25 -14.49
C GLU A 214 14.90 2.33 -14.22
N MET A 215 15.38 2.45 -12.98
CA MET A 215 16.48 3.34 -12.64
C MET A 215 17.72 3.08 -13.53
N THR A 216 18.40 4.16 -13.90
CA THR A 216 19.67 4.14 -14.64
C THR A 216 20.62 5.19 -14.06
N GLU A 217 21.88 5.21 -14.52
CA GLU A 217 22.86 6.23 -14.11
C GLU A 217 22.38 7.68 -14.34
N GLN A 218 21.53 7.89 -15.35
CA GLN A 218 20.99 9.21 -15.69
C GLN A 218 19.62 9.49 -15.05
N LYS A 219 18.87 8.43 -14.73
CA LYS A 219 17.51 8.51 -14.19
C LYS A 219 17.50 7.94 -12.77
N VAL A 220 17.58 8.84 -11.81
CA VAL A 220 17.65 8.54 -10.37
C VAL A 220 16.24 8.32 -9.82
N PRO A 221 16.03 7.38 -8.91
CA PRO A 221 14.73 7.16 -8.31
C PRO A 221 14.31 8.33 -7.40
N ILE A 222 13.07 8.77 -7.53
CA ILE A 222 12.41 9.63 -6.55
C ILE A 222 12.18 8.78 -5.29
N PRO A 223 12.49 9.25 -4.07
CA PRO A 223 12.17 8.52 -2.85
C PRO A 223 10.69 8.09 -2.86
N PRO A 224 10.37 6.80 -2.66
CA PRO A 224 9.04 6.25 -2.90
C PRO A 224 7.99 6.90 -1.99
N LEU A 225 8.37 7.21 -0.74
CA LEU A 225 7.50 7.91 0.19
C LEU A 225 7.15 9.32 -0.29
N LEU A 226 8.08 10.03 -0.93
CA LEU A 226 7.83 11.35 -1.50
C LEU A 226 6.94 11.25 -2.74
N ALA A 227 7.27 10.37 -3.67
CA ALA A 227 6.50 10.18 -4.90
C ALA A 227 5.04 9.82 -4.58
N LEU A 228 4.83 8.83 -3.71
CA LEU A 228 3.51 8.38 -3.28
C LEU A 228 2.75 9.49 -2.56
N SER A 229 3.32 10.07 -1.50
CA SER A 229 2.60 11.04 -0.66
C SER A 229 2.23 12.30 -1.45
N ALA A 230 3.13 12.76 -2.32
CA ALA A 230 2.87 13.91 -3.18
C ALA A 230 1.76 13.62 -4.20
N LEU A 231 1.81 12.45 -4.86
CA LEU A 231 0.76 12.04 -5.80
C LEU A 231 -0.58 11.86 -5.10
N HIS A 232 -0.60 11.18 -3.95
CA HIS A 232 -1.80 10.98 -3.16
C HIS A 232 -2.47 12.31 -2.82
N GLN A 233 -1.72 13.26 -2.27
CA GLN A 233 -2.24 14.58 -1.91
C GLN A 233 -2.67 15.40 -3.14
N HIS A 234 -1.96 15.27 -4.26
CA HIS A 234 -2.36 15.90 -5.53
C HIS A 234 -3.71 15.35 -6.02
N LEU A 235 -3.87 14.03 -6.07
CA LEU A 235 -5.11 13.38 -6.49
C LEU A 235 -6.30 13.69 -5.56
N VAL A 236 -6.05 13.84 -4.25
CA VAL A 236 -7.07 14.29 -3.29
C VAL A 236 -7.52 15.71 -3.62
N ARG A 237 -6.59 16.64 -3.87
CA ARG A 237 -6.91 18.03 -4.25
C ARG A 237 -7.68 18.12 -5.57
N GLN A 238 -7.42 17.22 -6.51
CA GLN A 238 -8.13 17.14 -7.79
C GLN A 238 -9.46 16.35 -7.72
N GLY A 239 -9.80 15.74 -6.58
CA GLY A 239 -10.99 14.89 -6.44
C GLY A 239 -10.92 13.59 -7.27
N LEU A 240 -9.72 13.10 -7.56
CA LEU A 240 -9.46 11.91 -8.36
C LEU A 240 -9.04 10.68 -7.54
N ARG A 241 -8.67 10.85 -6.26
CA ARG A 241 -8.14 9.76 -5.42
C ARG A 241 -9.08 8.58 -5.25
N THR A 242 -10.40 8.81 -5.21
CA THR A 242 -11.40 7.74 -5.09
C THR A 242 -11.51 6.86 -6.34
N LYS A 243 -10.99 7.33 -7.48
CA LYS A 243 -11.09 6.60 -8.77
C LYS A 243 -9.96 5.60 -8.99
N VAL A 244 -8.91 5.65 -8.17
CA VAL A 244 -7.71 4.84 -8.36
C VAL A 244 -7.13 4.31 -7.06
N SER A 245 -6.46 3.17 -7.18
CA SER A 245 -5.55 2.69 -6.16
C SER A 245 -4.09 2.94 -6.53
N LEU A 246 -3.27 3.20 -5.51
CA LEU A 246 -1.84 3.46 -5.63
C LEU A 246 -1.05 2.26 -5.11
N ILE A 247 -0.21 1.69 -5.98
CA ILE A 247 0.66 0.54 -5.72
C ILE A 247 2.11 1.00 -5.89
N VAL A 248 3.02 0.62 -4.99
CA VAL A 248 4.42 1.15 -4.98
C VAL A 248 5.46 0.06 -5.17
N GLU A 249 5.92 -0.16 -6.40
CA GLU A 249 7.06 -1.01 -6.72
C GLU A 249 8.37 -0.25 -6.47
N SER A 250 9.01 -0.51 -5.33
CA SER A 250 10.25 0.17 -4.96
C SER A 250 11.35 -0.76 -4.48
N GLY A 251 12.59 -0.46 -4.88
CA GLY A 251 13.79 -1.09 -4.36
C GLY A 251 14.32 -0.50 -3.05
N GLU A 252 13.76 0.58 -2.49
CA GLU A 252 14.20 1.16 -1.20
C GLU A 252 13.49 0.52 0.02
N VAL A 253 12.28 0.02 -0.18
CA VAL A 253 11.36 -0.46 0.87
C VAL A 253 11.83 -1.82 1.41
N ARG A 254 12.08 -1.91 2.72
CA ARG A 254 12.64 -3.12 3.33
C ARG A 254 12.25 -3.34 4.79
N GLU A 255 12.03 -2.28 5.55
CA GLU A 255 11.66 -2.36 6.97
C GLU A 255 10.15 -2.25 7.18
N VAL A 256 9.64 -2.81 8.28
CA VAL A 256 8.23 -2.69 8.69
C VAL A 256 7.80 -1.22 8.74
N HIS A 257 8.68 -0.33 9.20
CA HIS A 257 8.40 1.11 9.22
C HIS A 257 8.20 1.69 7.81
N HIS A 258 8.96 1.24 6.80
CA HIS A 258 8.82 1.73 5.43
C HIS A 258 7.43 1.38 4.87
N PHE A 259 6.98 0.15 5.09
CA PHE A 259 5.62 -0.27 4.72
C PHE A 259 4.55 0.53 5.46
N ALA A 260 4.68 0.67 6.78
CA ALA A 260 3.72 1.43 7.59
C ALA A 260 3.63 2.91 7.15
N ALA A 261 4.76 3.53 6.84
CA ALA A 261 4.79 4.91 6.33
C ALA A 261 4.11 5.00 4.97
N LEU A 262 4.43 4.13 4.01
CA LEU A 262 3.79 4.15 2.68
C LEU A 262 2.27 3.99 2.79
N ILE A 263 1.80 3.03 3.59
CA ILE A 263 0.35 2.82 3.81
C ILE A 263 -0.26 4.08 4.43
N GLY A 264 0.36 4.63 5.48
CA GLY A 264 -0.13 5.84 6.15
C GLY A 264 -0.17 7.09 5.26
N TYR A 265 0.66 7.15 4.21
CA TYR A 265 0.72 8.26 3.26
C TYR A 265 -0.03 8.01 1.94
N GLY A 266 -0.80 6.92 1.84
CA GLY A 266 -1.81 6.73 0.79
C GLY A 266 -1.58 5.56 -0.16
N ALA A 267 -0.62 4.67 0.11
CA ALA A 267 -0.50 3.40 -0.60
C ALA A 267 -1.65 2.50 -0.20
N ASP A 268 -2.37 1.97 -1.19
CA ASP A 268 -3.35 0.92 -0.94
C ASP A 268 -2.64 -0.45 -0.83
N ASP A 269 -1.45 -0.57 -1.44
CA ASP A 269 -0.64 -1.79 -1.47
C ASP A 269 0.85 -1.53 -1.84
N PRO A 270 1.78 -1.55 -0.87
CA PRO A 270 3.22 -1.62 -1.13
C PRO A 270 3.72 -3.05 -1.43
N PRO A 271 4.12 -3.40 -2.67
CA PRO A 271 4.81 -4.66 -2.96
C PRO A 271 6.15 -4.80 -2.22
N LEU A 272 6.61 -6.05 -2.08
CA LEU A 272 7.93 -6.40 -1.53
C LEU A 272 9.07 -5.80 -2.35
N PRO A 273 10.28 -5.63 -1.75
CA PRO A 273 11.46 -5.20 -2.48
C PRO A 273 11.69 -6.09 -3.70
N CYS A 274 11.77 -5.46 -4.88
CA CYS A 274 11.90 -6.13 -6.16
C CYS A 274 13.36 -6.36 -6.60
N LEU A 275 14.30 -6.27 -5.65
CA LEU A 275 15.75 -6.44 -5.88
C LEU A 275 16.12 -7.90 -6.13
#